data_AF-W2YYE3-F1
#
_entry.id   AF-W2YYE3-F1
#
_cell.length_a   1.000
_cell.length_b   1.000
_cell.length_c   1.000
_cell.angle_alpha   90.00
_cell.angle_beta   90.00
_cell.angle_gamma   90.00
#
_symmetry.space_group_name_H-M   'P 1'
#
loop_
_entity.id
_entity.type
_entity.pdbx_description
1 polymer ?
#
loop_
_entity_poly.entity_id
_entity_poly.type
_entity_poly.pdbx_seq_one_letter_code
_entity_poly.pdbx_strand_id
1 'polypeptide(L)' 'AERELVQWINTLRKDGAPVSAKMLELQAKETATDYHVSPFMLSWHWRKGFMKRHRLSIRTQTRYL' A
#
# COMPACT_ATOMS: atom_id res chain seq x y z
N ALA A 1 -4.33 7.80 8.39
CA ALA A 1 -3.06 7.13 8.00
C ALA A 1 -3.25 5.66 7.55
N GLU A 2 -2.96 4.61 8.35
CA GLU A 2 -2.91 3.23 7.79
C GLU A 2 -4.24 2.71 7.22
N ARG A 3 -5.39 3.07 7.82
CA ARG A 3 -6.71 2.61 7.33
C ARG A 3 -7.07 3.18 5.95
N GLU A 4 -6.68 4.42 5.66
CA GLU A 4 -6.89 5.01 4.33
C GLU A 4 -6.06 4.31 3.27
N LEU A 5 -4.81 3.96 3.60
CA LEU A 5 -3.98 3.16 2.70
C LEU A 5 -4.63 1.80 2.40
N VAL A 6 -5.24 1.16 3.39
CA VAL A 6 -5.99 -0.09 3.19
C VAL A 6 -7.21 0.12 2.30
N GLN A 7 -7.99 1.18 2.54
CA GLN A 7 -9.15 1.52 1.70
C GLN A 7 -8.73 1.79 0.25
N TRP A 8 -7.70 2.61 0.05
CA TRP A 8 -7.13 2.91 -1.26
C TRP A 8 -6.68 1.65 -2.01
N ILE A 9 -5.96 0.74 -1.35
CA ILE A 9 -5.56 -0.55 -1.93
C ILE A 9 -6.78 -1.38 -2.34
N ASN A 10 -7.80 -1.44 -1.50
CA ASN A 10 -9.00 -2.24 -1.76
C ASN A 10 -9.83 -1.67 -2.90
N THR A 11 -9.94 -0.33 -3.02
CA THR A 11 -10.60 0.33 -4.15
C THR A 11 -9.90 -0.01 -5.46
N LEU A 12 -8.57 0.14 -5.54
CA LEU A 12 -7.83 -0.21 -6.75
C LEU A 12 -7.98 -1.68 -7.14
N ARG A 13 -7.95 -2.58 -6.16
CA ARG A 13 -8.17 -4.01 -6.41
C ARG A 13 -9.58 -4.34 -6.89
N LYS A 14 -10.58 -3.64 -6.36
CA LYS A 14 -11.98 -3.77 -6.81
C LYS A 14 -12.10 -3.39 -8.28
N ASP A 15 -11.33 -2.39 -8.72
CA ASP A 15 -11.29 -1.91 -10.11
C ASP A 15 -10.33 -2.74 -11.00
N GLY A 16 -9.77 -3.84 -10.47
CA GLY A 16 -8.83 -4.70 -11.19
C GLY A 16 -7.41 -4.12 -11.34
N ALA A 17 -7.13 -2.96 -10.75
CA ALA A 17 -5.83 -2.32 -10.81
C ALA A 17 -4.86 -2.90 -9.76
N PRO A 18 -3.68 -3.42 -10.17
CA PRO A 18 -2.69 -3.91 -9.22
C PRO A 18 -2.01 -2.75 -8.48
N VAL A 19 -1.74 -2.95 -7.19
CA VAL A 19 -0.93 -2.02 -6.39
C VAL A 19 0.48 -2.55 -6.29
N SER A 20 1.42 -1.84 -6.92
CA SER A 20 2.83 -2.20 -6.84
C SER A 20 3.45 -1.76 -5.51
N ALA A 21 4.58 -2.40 -5.20
CA ALA A 21 5.46 -2.05 -4.09
C ALA A 21 5.83 -0.56 -4.04
N LYS A 22 6.05 0.07 -5.21
CA LYS A 22 6.44 1.48 -5.33
C LYS A 22 5.25 2.42 -5.19
N MET A 23 4.10 2.05 -5.74
CA MET A 23 2.86 2.83 -5.56
C MET A 23 2.47 2.92 -4.09
N LEU A 24 2.55 1.81 -3.35
CA LEU A 24 2.30 1.80 -1.92
C LEU A 24 3.27 2.71 -1.15
N GLU A 25 4.55 2.74 -1.56
CA GLU A 25 5.55 3.63 -0.96
C GLU A 25 5.17 5.11 -1.18
N LEU A 26 4.82 5.50 -2.41
CA LEU A 26 4.47 6.88 -2.73
C LEU A 26 3.21 7.34 -1.99
N GLN A 27 2.13 6.55 -2.07
CA GLN A 27 0.87 6.87 -1.39
C GLN A 27 1.09 7.01 0.13
N ALA A 28 1.89 6.12 0.72
CA ALA A 28 2.16 6.19 2.15
C ALA A 28 3.01 7.41 2.56
N LYS A 29 3.85 7.96 1.67
CA LYS A 29 4.55 9.23 1.91
C LYS A 29 3.60 10.42 1.89
N GLU A 30 2.70 10.45 0.91
CA GLU A 30 1.67 11.49 0.81
C GLU A 30 0.79 11.47 2.07
N THR A 31 0.25 10.30 2.43
CA THR A 31 -0.53 10.14 3.66
C THR A 31 0.28 10.46 4.93
N ALA A 32 1.58 10.17 4.99
CA ALA A 32 2.39 10.56 6.15
C ALA A 32 2.52 12.09 6.27
N THR A 33 2.69 12.77 5.14
CA THR A 33 2.76 14.23 5.05
C THR A 33 1.47 14.87 5.53
N ASP A 34 0.32 14.40 5.04
CA ASP A 34 -1.00 14.91 5.40
C ASP A 34 -1.30 14.77 6.90
N TYR A 35 -0.79 13.70 7.51
CA TYR A 35 -0.96 13.42 8.95
C TYR A 35 0.17 13.97 9.82
N HIS A 36 1.11 14.74 9.24
CA HIS A 36 2.31 15.26 9.91
C HIS A 36 3.10 14.19 10.68
N VAL A 37 3.09 12.95 10.17
CA VAL A 37 3.85 11.85 10.75
C VAL A 37 5.28 11.97 10.28
N SER A 38 6.23 11.96 11.23
CA SER A 38 7.68 11.97 10.98
C SER A 38 8.05 11.03 9.82
N PRO A 39 9.03 11.39 8.96
CA PRO A 39 9.42 10.60 7.80
C PRO A 39 9.85 9.20 8.24
N PHE A 40 8.91 8.27 8.26
CA PHE A 40 9.22 6.88 8.48
C PHE A 40 9.82 6.37 7.18
N MET A 41 11.03 5.80 7.26
CA MET A 41 11.53 5.04 6.13
C MET A 41 10.53 3.92 5.88
N LEU A 42 9.86 4.02 4.74
CA LEU A 42 9.00 3.02 4.12
C LEU A 42 9.80 1.78 3.69
N SER A 43 10.63 1.29 4.61
CA SER A 43 11.52 0.18 4.46
C SER A 43 10.73 -1.06 4.07
N TRP A 44 11.43 -2.00 3.45
CA TRP A 44 10.90 -3.34 3.20
C TRP A 44 10.26 -3.96 4.45
N HIS A 45 10.86 -3.75 5.63
CA HIS A 45 10.34 -4.25 6.91
C HIS A 45 9.01 -3.62 7.30
N TRP A 46 8.87 -2.30 7.17
CA TRP A 46 7.59 -1.63 7.40
C TRP A 46 6.53 -2.16 6.44
N ARG A 47 6.84 -2.25 5.14
CA ARG A 47 5.90 -2.75 4.14
C ARG A 47 5.45 -4.18 4.45
N LYS A 48 6.39 -5.06 4.77
CA LYS A 48 6.10 -6.45 5.18
C LYS A 48 5.20 -6.48 6.41
N GLY A 49 5.49 -5.66 7.42
CA GLY A 49 4.69 -5.53 8.64
C GLY A 49 3.28 -5.00 8.38
N PHE A 50 3.15 -3.92 7.60
CA PHE A 50 1.89 -3.32 7.19
C PHE A 50 1.01 -4.34 6.47
N MET A 51 1.55 -5.02 5.46
CA MET A 51 0.82 -6.04 4.71
C MET A 51 0.37 -7.19 5.60
N LYS A 52 1.22 -7.64 6.54
CA LYS A 52 0.86 -8.70 7.50
C LYS A 52 -0.25 -8.25 8.46
N ARG A 53 -0.15 -7.05 9.04
CA ARG A 53 -1.15 -6.49 9.98
C ARG A 53 -2.53 -6.40 9.35
N HIS A 54 -2.58 -6.00 8.07
CA HIS A 54 -3.84 -5.78 7.34
C HIS A 54 -4.25 -6.95 6.45
N ARG A 55 -3.58 -8.11 6.56
CA ARG A 55 -3.87 -9.33 5.78
C ARG A 55 -3.89 -9.08 4.26
N LEU A 56 -3.01 -8.20 3.78
CA LEU A 56 -2.85 -7.87 2.38
C LEU A 56 -1.73 -8.70 1.74
N SER A 57 -1.90 -9.06 0.47
CA SER A 57 -0.87 -9.69 -0.37
C SER A 57 -0.66 -8.88 -1.64
N ILE A 58 0.58 -8.65 -2.10
CA ILE A 58 0.80 -8.14 -3.46
C ILE A 58 0.44 -9.28 -4.41
N ARG A 59 -0.62 -9.11 -5.21
CA ARG A 59 -0.99 -10.06 -6.27
C ARG A 59 -0.67 -9.41 -7.60
N THR A 60 0.23 -10.02 -8.35
CA THR A 60 0.40 -9.68 -9.76
C THR A 60 -0.75 -10.32 -10.51
N GLN A 61 -1.51 -9.53 -11.29
CA GLN A 61 -2.53 -10.08 -12.17
C GLN A 61 -1.84 -10.95 -13.22
N THR A 62 -2.08 -12.26 -13.17
CA THR A 62 -1.66 -13.16 -14.23
C THR A 62 -2.50 -12.84 -15.46
N ARG A 63 -1.89 -12.26 -16.51
CA ARG A 63 -2.56 -12.10 -17.80
C ARG A 63 -2.76 -13.51 -18.37
N TYR A 64 -4.00 -13.97 -18.45
CA TYR A 64 -4.32 -15.09 -19.34
C TYR A 64 -4.33 -14.53 -20.77
N LEU A 65 -3.62 -15.23 -21.68
CA LEU A 65 -3.47 -14.91 -23.10
C LEU A 65 -4.81 -15.06 -23.84
#